data_AF-A0A418QS71-F1
#
_entry.id   AF-A0A418QS71-F1
#
_cell.length_a   1.000
_cell.length_b   1.000
_cell.length_c   1.000
_cell.angle_alpha   90.00
_cell.angle_beta   90.00
_cell.angle_gamma   90.00
#
_symmetry.space_group_name_H-M   'P 1'
#
loop_
_entity.id
_entity.type
_entity.pdbx_description
1 polymer ?
#
loop_
_entity_poly.entity_id
_entity_poly.type
_entity_poly.pdbx_seq_one_letter_code
_entity_poly.pdbx_strand_id
1 'polypeptide(L)'
;MLAKIILTGLLAGGAARVSAQVITEPARALAARDSLLQTAAATRLELAEQTTLVLKIRRKTRRHIARGYSITPQGMDPHTGERKRGVVWEHRIIYRRNGRIQEKYTAYLLDRPILEERWLNGSVLWLRMGRPQDLRMTKFAQDQPAYNGTYIRGGYVSWQGRKYRLPQGLEAR
;
A
#
# COMPACT_ATOMS: atom_id res chain seq x y z
N MET A 1 5.69 68.76 -18.80
CA MET A 1 4.90 67.63 -19.33
C MET A 1 5.27 66.38 -18.53
N LEU A 2 4.25 65.68 -18.03
CA LEU A 2 4.30 64.62 -17.03
C LEU A 2 4.96 63.32 -17.53
N ALA A 3 5.66 62.67 -16.60
CA ALA A 3 6.33 61.39 -16.71
C ALA A 3 5.39 60.22 -17.03
N LYS A 4 5.90 59.21 -17.76
CA LYS A 4 5.39 57.85 -17.77
C LYS A 4 6.54 56.85 -17.71
N ILE A 5 6.94 56.53 -16.48
CA ILE A 5 7.71 55.32 -16.15
C ILE A 5 6.68 54.19 -16.11
N ILE A 6 6.69 53.30 -17.11
CA ILE A 6 5.87 52.09 -17.06
C ILE A 6 6.63 51.03 -16.27
N LEU A 7 6.22 50.92 -15.02
CA LEU A 7 6.52 49.88 -14.05
C LEU A 7 5.99 48.53 -14.57
N THR A 8 6.88 47.65 -15.04
CA THR A 8 6.54 46.23 -15.30
C THR A 8 6.99 45.39 -14.11
N GLY A 9 6.22 45.50 -13.02
CA GLY A 9 6.23 44.50 -11.96
C GLY A 9 5.15 43.47 -12.24
N LEU A 10 5.52 42.28 -12.73
CA LEU A 10 4.59 41.16 -12.83
C LEU A 10 5.23 39.86 -12.31
N LEU A 11 4.88 39.56 -11.07
CA LEU A 11 4.57 38.22 -10.56
C LEU A 11 5.63 37.14 -10.78
N ALA A 12 6.73 37.23 -10.04
CA ALA A 12 7.44 36.04 -9.57
C ALA A 12 6.60 35.36 -8.47
N GLY A 13 5.44 34.82 -8.86
CA GLY A 13 4.64 33.90 -8.04
C GLY A 13 5.39 32.59 -7.93
N GLY A 14 6.46 32.57 -7.14
CA GLY A 14 7.19 31.37 -6.81
C GLY A 14 6.22 30.33 -6.29
N ALA A 15 6.13 29.20 -6.98
CA ALA A 15 5.41 28.03 -6.49
C ALA A 15 5.91 27.74 -5.08
N ALA A 16 5.10 28.07 -4.08
CA ALA A 16 5.36 27.70 -2.70
C ALA A 16 5.40 26.16 -2.69
N ARG A 17 6.61 25.61 -2.73
CA ARG A 17 6.85 24.21 -2.45
C ARG A 17 6.47 24.04 -0.99
N VAL A 18 5.21 23.69 -0.74
CA VAL A 18 4.74 23.20 0.55
C VAL A 18 5.58 21.97 0.85
N SER A 19 6.69 22.19 1.54
CA SER A 19 7.55 21.12 2.00
C SER A 19 6.73 20.39 3.05
N ALA A 20 6.31 19.16 2.74
CA ALA A 20 5.56 18.33 3.66
C ALA A 20 6.31 18.27 4.99
N GLN A 21 5.80 18.98 6.00
CA GLN A 21 6.48 19.13 7.28
C GLN A 21 6.57 17.76 7.93
N VAL A 22 7.79 17.32 8.24
CA VAL A 22 8.01 16.03 8.90
C VAL A 22 7.72 16.18 10.37
N ILE A 23 6.72 15.46 10.87
CA ILE A 23 6.36 15.42 12.28
C ILE A 23 7.33 14.47 13.00
N THR A 24 8.01 14.96 14.03
CA THR A 24 9.02 14.20 14.78
C THR A 24 8.55 13.77 16.18
N GLU A 25 7.33 14.13 16.57
CA GLU A 25 6.74 13.72 17.86
C GLU A 25 6.60 12.19 17.95
N PRO A 26 7.31 11.51 18.89
CA PRO A 26 7.34 10.05 18.96
C PRO A 26 5.95 9.41 19.08
N ALA A 27 5.10 9.93 19.96
CA ALA A 27 3.76 9.40 20.19
C ALA A 27 2.88 9.48 18.93
N ARG A 28 2.95 10.61 18.20
CA ARG A 28 2.20 10.79 16.94
C ARG A 28 2.71 9.89 15.83
N ALA A 29 4.03 9.74 15.72
CA ALA A 29 4.65 8.86 14.73
C ALA A 29 4.29 7.37 14.97
N LEU A 30 4.29 6.95 16.23
CA LEU A 30 3.85 5.61 16.65
C LEU A 30 2.37 5.38 16.37
N ALA A 31 1.50 6.31 16.75
CA ALA A 31 0.08 6.22 16.47
C ALA A 31 -0.23 6.15 14.97
N ALA A 32 0.50 6.91 14.15
CA ALA A 32 0.38 6.86 12.69
C ALA A 32 0.82 5.50 12.12
N ARG A 33 1.92 4.93 12.63
CA ARG A 33 2.39 3.59 12.28
C ARG A 33 1.35 2.53 12.63
N ASP A 34 0.86 2.56 13.87
CA ASP A 34 -0.04 1.52 14.37
C ASP A 34 -1.41 1.61 13.69
N SER A 35 -1.89 2.83 13.40
CA SER A 35 -3.09 3.06 12.59
C SER A 35 -2.93 2.45 11.19
N LEU A 36 -1.81 2.71 10.53
CA LEU A 36 -1.52 2.17 9.20
C LEU A 36 -1.44 0.63 9.21
N LEU A 37 -0.78 0.04 10.20
CA LEU A 37 -0.69 -1.41 10.36
C LEU A 37 -2.06 -2.04 10.65
N GLN A 38 -2.88 -1.42 11.49
CA GLN A 38 -4.24 -1.87 11.80
C GLN A 38 -5.13 -1.80 10.56
N THR A 39 -5.07 -0.71 9.79
CA THR A 39 -5.82 -0.60 8.53
C THR A 39 -5.39 -1.69 7.55
N ALA A 40 -4.09 -1.99 7.45
CA ALA A 40 -3.61 -3.04 6.56
C ALA A 40 -4.08 -4.43 6.97
N ALA A 41 -4.09 -4.72 8.28
CA ALA A 41 -4.64 -5.95 8.81
C ALA A 41 -6.15 -6.07 8.54
N ALA A 42 -6.90 -4.99 8.73
CA ALA A 42 -8.34 -4.94 8.42
C ALA A 42 -8.61 -5.19 6.93
N THR A 43 -7.85 -4.54 6.04
CA THR A 43 -7.96 -4.79 4.58
C THR A 43 -7.65 -6.23 4.23
N ARG A 44 -6.62 -6.85 4.84
CA ARG A 44 -6.33 -8.27 4.63
C ARG A 44 -7.48 -9.18 5.04
N LEU A 45 -8.11 -8.90 6.18
CA LEU A 45 -9.25 -9.68 6.67
C LEU A 45 -10.45 -9.55 5.73
N GLU A 46 -10.82 -8.33 5.35
CA GLU A 46 -11.95 -8.08 4.45
C GLU A 46 -11.76 -8.76 3.08
N LEU A 47 -10.54 -8.71 2.52
CA LEU A 47 -10.23 -9.40 1.27
C LEU A 47 -10.25 -10.92 1.43
N ALA A 48 -9.84 -11.46 2.58
CA ALA A 48 -9.90 -12.89 2.83
C ALA A 48 -11.36 -13.39 2.84
N GLU A 49 -12.29 -12.63 3.40
CA GLU A 49 -13.73 -12.96 3.41
C GLU A 49 -14.36 -12.96 2.01
N GLN A 50 -13.85 -12.12 1.09
CA GLN A 50 -14.36 -11.97 -0.28
C GLN A 50 -13.67 -12.89 -1.31
N THR A 51 -12.81 -13.81 -0.87
CA THR A 51 -11.99 -14.62 -1.78
C THR A 51 -12.06 -16.11 -1.51
N THR A 52 -11.87 -16.88 -2.58
CA THR A 52 -11.57 -18.31 -2.48
C THR A 52 -10.04 -18.51 -2.55
N LEU A 53 -9.50 -19.24 -1.58
CA LEU A 53 -8.07 -19.53 -1.47
C LEU A 53 -7.66 -20.62 -2.46
N VAL A 54 -6.57 -20.37 -3.19
CA VAL A 54 -5.84 -21.41 -3.92
C VAL A 54 -4.37 -21.38 -3.49
N LEU A 55 -3.93 -22.50 -2.93
CA LEU A 55 -2.57 -22.67 -2.45
C LEU A 55 -1.75 -23.45 -3.49
N LYS A 56 -0.78 -22.79 -4.13
CA LYS A 56 0.13 -23.43 -5.09
C LYS A 56 1.45 -23.75 -4.40
N ILE A 57 1.55 -24.95 -3.82
CA ILE A 57 2.80 -25.48 -3.28
C ILE A 57 3.37 -26.47 -4.29
N ARG A 58 4.47 -26.09 -4.95
CA ARG A 58 5.28 -27.06 -5.69
C ARG A 58 6.16 -27.82 -4.70
N ARG A 59 6.01 -29.15 -4.65
CA ARG A 59 6.89 -30.04 -3.87
C ARG A 59 8.36 -29.70 -4.17
N LYS A 60 9.21 -29.69 -3.14
CA LYS A 60 10.66 -29.42 -3.19
C LYS A 60 11.10 -27.98 -3.55
N THR A 61 10.19 -27.03 -3.69
CA THR A 61 10.56 -25.62 -3.89
C THR A 61 10.56 -24.85 -2.59
N ARG A 62 11.44 -23.84 -2.46
CA ARG A 62 11.50 -22.95 -1.29
C ARG A 62 10.57 -21.75 -1.39
N ARG A 63 9.82 -21.67 -2.50
CA ARG A 63 8.92 -20.56 -2.82
C ARG A 63 7.51 -21.09 -2.83
N HIS A 64 6.69 -20.54 -1.94
CA HIS A 64 5.28 -20.87 -1.82
C HIS A 64 4.47 -19.65 -2.23
N ILE A 65 3.40 -19.89 -2.99
CA ILE A 65 2.52 -18.82 -3.44
C ILE A 65 1.09 -19.22 -3.11
N ALA A 66 0.45 -18.45 -2.25
CA ALA A 66 -0.99 -18.49 -2.04
C ALA A 66 -1.63 -17.34 -2.82
N ARG A 67 -2.78 -17.60 -3.43
CA ARG A 67 -3.56 -16.57 -4.12
C ARG A 67 -5.01 -16.67 -3.68
N GLY A 68 -5.61 -15.52 -3.41
CA GLY A 68 -7.06 -15.39 -3.27
C GLY A 68 -7.66 -14.89 -4.56
N TYR A 69 -8.69 -15.58 -5.04
CA TYR A 69 -9.46 -15.18 -6.21
C TYR A 69 -10.82 -14.66 -5.78
N SER A 70 -11.36 -13.67 -6.49
CA SER A 70 -12.70 -13.16 -6.22
C SER A 70 -13.74 -14.28 -6.29
N ILE A 71 -14.68 -14.30 -5.36
CA ILE A 71 -15.81 -15.24 -5.39
C ILE A 71 -16.69 -14.96 -6.62
N THR A 72 -16.86 -13.69 -6.97
CA THR A 72 -17.64 -13.25 -8.13
C THR A 72 -16.76 -13.25 -9.40
N PRO A 73 -17.16 -13.94 -10.48
CA PRO A 73 -16.48 -13.87 -11.76
C PRO A 73 -16.44 -12.44 -12.30
N GLN A 74 -15.30 -12.05 -12.87
CA GLN A 74 -15.09 -10.71 -13.45
C GLN A 74 -15.21 -10.70 -14.98
N GLY A 75 -15.43 -11.86 -15.59
CA GLY A 75 -15.63 -12.01 -17.03
C GLY A 75 -15.57 -13.47 -17.47
N MET A 76 -15.47 -13.69 -18.77
CA MET A 76 -15.15 -15.00 -19.36
C MET A 76 -13.71 -15.01 -19.88
N ASP A 77 -13.04 -16.14 -19.72
CA ASP A 77 -11.75 -16.39 -20.35
C ASP A 77 -11.98 -16.64 -21.85
N PRO A 78 -11.39 -15.84 -22.76
CA PRO A 78 -11.61 -15.99 -24.20
C PRO A 78 -11.03 -17.29 -24.77
N HIS A 79 -10.13 -17.98 -24.05
CA HIS A 79 -9.50 -19.21 -24.53
C HIS A 79 -10.19 -20.48 -24.03
N THR A 80 -10.77 -20.46 -22.83
CA THR A 80 -11.43 -21.63 -22.24
C THR A 80 -12.95 -21.53 -22.19
N GLY A 81 -13.51 -20.33 -22.39
CA GLY A 81 -14.95 -20.08 -22.22
C GLY A 81 -15.42 -20.15 -20.77
N GLU A 82 -14.51 -20.30 -19.81
CA GLU A 82 -14.84 -20.42 -18.39
C GLU A 82 -14.97 -19.05 -17.72
N ARG A 83 -15.74 -19.00 -16.62
CA ARG A 83 -15.86 -17.81 -15.77
C ARG A 83 -14.51 -17.46 -15.13
N LYS A 84 -13.87 -16.39 -15.61
CA LYS A 84 -12.57 -15.92 -15.11
C LYS A 84 -12.75 -15.19 -13.79
N ARG A 85 -12.05 -15.68 -12.76
CA ARG A 85 -11.97 -15.02 -11.45
C ARG A 85 -10.70 -14.17 -11.40
N GLY A 86 -10.85 -12.90 -11.01
CA GLY A 86 -9.70 -12.01 -10.81
C GLY A 86 -8.91 -12.40 -9.57
N VAL A 87 -7.58 -12.23 -9.63
CA VAL A 87 -6.73 -12.34 -8.45
C VAL A 87 -6.96 -11.11 -7.58
N VAL A 88 -7.42 -11.33 -6.36
CA VAL A 88 -7.66 -10.27 -5.38
C VAL A 88 -6.45 -10.08 -4.49
N TRP A 89 -5.70 -11.15 -4.20
CA TRP A 89 -4.43 -11.04 -3.50
C TRP A 89 -3.47 -12.19 -3.83
N GLU A 90 -2.16 -11.92 -3.68
CA GLU A 90 -1.08 -12.90 -3.76
C GLU A 90 -0.21 -12.78 -2.50
N HIS A 91 0.01 -13.90 -1.81
CA HIS A 91 0.98 -14.02 -0.73
C HIS A 91 2.12 -14.96 -1.17
N ARG A 92 3.34 -14.42 -1.24
CA ARG A 92 4.55 -15.15 -1.61
C ARG A 92 5.46 -15.31 -0.40
N ILE A 93 5.80 -16.55 -0.07
CA ILE A 93 6.71 -16.91 1.01
C ILE A 93 7.96 -17.55 0.40
N ILE A 94 9.14 -17.11 0.82
CA ILE A 94 10.44 -17.61 0.37
C ILE A 94 11.29 -18.01 1.57
N TYR A 95 11.59 -19.30 1.68
CA TYR A 95 12.51 -19.85 2.67
C TYR A 95 13.96 -19.77 2.14
N ARG A 96 14.80 -18.95 2.76
CA ARG A 96 16.21 -18.76 2.35
C ARG A 96 17.12 -19.84 2.93
N ARG A 97 18.33 -19.99 2.37
CA ARG A 97 19.34 -20.95 2.87
C ARG A 97 19.80 -20.66 4.30
N ASN A 98 19.81 -19.39 4.68
CA ASN A 98 20.22 -18.91 6.00
C ASN A 98 19.10 -18.95 7.04
N GLY A 99 18.06 -19.77 6.85
CA GLY A 99 16.92 -19.87 7.77
C GLY A 99 15.94 -18.69 7.75
N ARG A 100 16.23 -17.60 7.03
CA ARG A 100 15.34 -16.44 6.95
C ARG A 100 14.11 -16.73 6.10
N ILE A 101 12.97 -16.20 6.53
CA ILE A 101 11.70 -16.26 5.82
C ILE A 101 11.42 -14.86 5.28
N GLN A 102 11.32 -14.74 3.96
CA GLN A 102 10.92 -13.50 3.30
C GLN A 102 9.54 -13.65 2.72
N GLU A 103 8.69 -12.66 2.98
CA GLU A 103 7.31 -12.72 2.57
C GLU A 103 6.94 -11.42 1.84
N LYS A 104 6.13 -11.55 0.78
CA LYS A 104 5.52 -10.43 0.08
C LYS A 104 4.03 -10.70 -0.05
N TYR A 105 3.21 -9.81 0.49
CA TYR A 105 1.78 -9.78 0.22
C TYR A 105 1.46 -8.65 -0.74
N THR A 106 0.56 -8.89 -1.68
CA THR A 106 0.06 -7.87 -2.58
C THR A 106 -1.43 -8.10 -2.81
N ALA A 107 -2.25 -7.13 -2.45
CA ALA A 107 -3.67 -7.10 -2.77
C ALA A 107 -3.93 -6.20 -3.97
N TYR A 108 -4.92 -6.59 -4.76
CA TYR A 108 -5.33 -5.95 -5.99
C TYR A 108 -6.82 -5.62 -5.93
N LEU A 109 -7.16 -4.50 -6.55
CA LEU A 109 -8.53 -4.15 -6.88
C LEU A 109 -8.54 -3.64 -8.32
N LEU A 110 -9.36 -4.26 -9.18
CA LEU A 110 -9.41 -3.97 -10.62
C LEU A 110 -7.99 -3.94 -11.25
N ASP A 111 -7.22 -4.99 -10.99
CA ASP A 111 -5.83 -5.19 -11.44
C ASP A 111 -4.79 -4.14 -10.96
N ARG A 112 -5.16 -3.25 -10.03
CA ARG A 112 -4.23 -2.28 -9.42
C ARG A 112 -3.87 -2.66 -7.99
N PRO A 113 -2.60 -2.56 -7.57
CA PRO A 113 -2.21 -2.87 -6.21
C PRO A 113 -2.74 -1.82 -5.23
N ILE A 114 -3.52 -2.27 -4.24
CA ILE A 114 -4.08 -1.41 -3.18
C ILE A 114 -3.36 -1.60 -1.83
N LEU A 115 -2.71 -2.74 -1.63
CA LEU A 115 -1.88 -3.00 -0.47
C LEU A 115 -0.68 -3.83 -0.89
N GLU A 116 0.50 -3.42 -0.46
CA GLU A 116 1.70 -4.23 -0.57
C GLU A 116 2.43 -4.25 0.77
N GLU A 117 2.80 -5.45 1.21
CA GLU A 117 3.55 -5.67 2.44
C GLU A 117 4.77 -6.53 2.14
N ARG A 118 5.87 -6.25 2.85
CA ARG A 118 7.06 -7.08 2.85
C ARG A 118 7.41 -7.41 4.30
N TRP A 119 7.53 -8.70 4.59
CA TRP A 119 7.95 -9.18 5.90
C TRP A 119 9.30 -9.90 5.81
N LEU A 120 10.01 -9.88 6.93
CA LEU A 120 11.18 -10.69 7.18
C LEU A 120 11.03 -11.33 8.56
N ASN A 121 11.00 -12.66 8.58
CA ASN A 121 10.82 -13.46 9.80
C ASN A 121 9.57 -13.02 10.60
N GLY A 122 8.45 -12.77 9.93
CA GLY A 122 7.20 -12.31 10.55
C GLY A 122 7.12 -10.81 10.88
N SER A 123 8.24 -10.06 10.85
CA SER A 123 8.23 -8.61 11.10
C SER A 123 8.05 -7.80 9.82
N VAL A 124 7.20 -6.75 9.85
CA VAL A 124 6.97 -5.86 8.70
C VAL A 124 8.22 -5.01 8.45
N LEU A 125 8.80 -5.14 7.25
CA LEU A 125 9.90 -4.30 6.78
C LEU A 125 9.40 -3.06 6.04
N TRP A 126 8.35 -3.26 5.25
CA TRP A 126 7.82 -2.24 4.38
C TRP A 126 6.35 -2.49 4.12
N LEU A 127 5.58 -1.41 4.08
CA LEU A 127 4.18 -1.44 3.76
C LEU A 127 3.84 -0.24 2.89
N ARG A 128 3.02 -0.47 1.87
CA ARG A 128 2.40 0.57 1.06
C ARG A 128 0.92 0.28 0.94
N MET A 129 0.13 1.24 1.37
CA MET A 129 -1.31 1.27 1.18
C MET A 129 -1.62 2.33 0.12
N GLY A 130 -2.23 1.86 -0.96
CA GLY A 130 -2.86 2.71 -1.96
C GLY A 130 -4.14 3.33 -1.42
N ARG A 131 -4.84 4.08 -2.28
CA ARG A 131 -6.10 4.75 -1.92
C ARG A 131 -7.08 3.73 -1.32
N PRO A 132 -7.85 4.10 -0.28
CA PRO A 132 -8.92 3.25 0.16
C PRO A 132 -9.97 3.32 -0.93
N GLN A 133 -10.40 2.14 -1.33
CA GLN A 133 -11.53 1.99 -2.20
C GLN A 133 -12.45 1.07 -1.42
N ASP A 134 -13.74 1.40 -1.39
CA ASP A 134 -14.71 0.42 -0.94
C ASP A 134 -14.52 -0.83 -1.80
N LEU A 135 -14.15 -1.93 -1.16
CA LEU A 135 -13.77 -3.18 -1.84
C LEU A 135 -14.94 -3.77 -2.62
N ARG A 136 -16.17 -3.28 -2.36
CA ARG A 136 -17.39 -3.62 -3.08
C ARG A 136 -17.59 -2.80 -4.35
N MET A 137 -16.80 -1.75 -4.58
CA MET A 137 -16.92 -0.90 -5.76
C MET A 137 -16.37 -1.59 -7.01
N THR A 138 -17.17 -1.57 -8.08
CA THR A 138 -16.81 -2.10 -9.41
C THR A 138 -16.05 -1.07 -10.27
N LYS A 139 -15.90 0.17 -9.79
CA LYS A 139 -15.21 1.27 -10.49
C LYS A 139 -14.37 2.09 -9.52
N PHE A 140 -13.28 2.68 -10.04
CA PHE A 140 -12.46 3.63 -9.29
C PHE A 140 -13.22 4.96 -9.13
N ALA A 141 -13.55 5.34 -7.90
CA ALA A 141 -14.01 6.69 -7.61
C ALA A 141 -12.84 7.68 -7.79
N GLN A 142 -12.92 8.59 -8.75
CA GLN A 142 -11.85 9.55 -9.03
C GLN A 142 -11.69 10.62 -7.92
N ASP A 143 -12.74 10.89 -7.15
CA ASP A 143 -12.82 12.06 -6.25
C ASP A 143 -12.80 11.74 -4.74
N GLN A 144 -12.52 10.50 -4.34
CA GLN A 144 -12.39 10.19 -2.92
C GLN A 144 -11.02 10.62 -2.36
N PRO A 145 -10.96 11.12 -1.10
CA PRO A 145 -9.72 11.50 -0.46
C PRO A 145 -8.73 10.33 -0.50
N ALA A 146 -7.53 10.60 -1.02
CA ALA A 146 -6.49 9.60 -1.15
C ALA A 146 -5.92 9.27 0.24
N TYR A 147 -6.49 8.29 0.95
CA TYR A 147 -5.76 7.71 2.08
C TYR A 147 -4.61 6.89 1.50
N ASN A 148 -3.42 7.46 1.58
CA ASN A 148 -2.19 6.79 1.20
C ASN A 148 -1.32 6.61 2.43
N GLY A 149 -0.76 5.41 2.53
CA GLY A 149 0.06 5.02 3.65
C GLY A 149 1.35 4.42 3.15
N THR A 150 2.49 4.85 3.69
CA THR A 150 3.74 4.09 3.51
C THR A 150 4.45 3.96 4.83
N TYR A 151 5.02 2.79 5.08
CA TYR A 151 5.83 2.53 6.26
C TYR A 151 7.12 1.85 5.81
N ILE A 152 8.24 2.35 6.33
CA ILE A 152 9.56 1.74 6.20
C ILE A 152 10.08 1.52 7.62
N ARG A 153 10.40 0.26 7.96
CA ARG A 153 10.97 -0.08 9.26
C ARG A 153 12.24 0.74 9.52
N GLY A 154 12.32 1.34 10.70
CA GLY A 154 13.46 2.18 11.12
C GLY A 154 13.58 3.53 10.40
N GLY A 155 12.62 3.89 9.54
CA GLY A 155 12.66 5.12 8.77
C GLY A 155 11.50 6.05 9.10
N TYR A 156 10.55 6.12 8.17
CA TYR A 156 9.43 7.05 8.22
C TYR A 156 8.11 6.30 8.04
N VAL A 157 7.05 6.89 8.56
CA VAL A 157 5.69 6.56 8.16
C VAL A 157 5.07 7.77 7.47
N SER A 158 4.48 7.57 6.31
CA SER A 158 3.57 8.53 5.69
C SER A 158 2.16 8.04 5.92
N TRP A 159 1.29 8.87 6.45
CA TRP A 159 -0.10 8.52 6.71
C TRP A 159 -0.98 9.74 6.47
N GLN A 160 -2.01 9.58 5.62
CA GLN A 160 -2.99 10.63 5.30
C GLN A 160 -2.33 11.96 4.86
N GLY A 161 -1.36 11.87 3.95
CA GLY A 161 -0.63 13.03 3.44
C GLY A 161 0.40 13.66 4.40
N ARG A 162 0.51 13.16 5.65
CA ARG A 162 1.52 13.62 6.62
C ARG A 162 2.68 12.64 6.70
N LYS A 163 3.91 13.16 6.84
CA LYS A 163 5.11 12.35 7.00
C LYS A 163 5.60 12.44 8.45
N TYR A 164 5.85 11.30 9.07
CA TYR A 164 6.32 11.18 10.44
C TYR A 164 7.64 10.44 10.47
N ARG A 165 8.58 10.90 11.30
CA ARG A 165 9.84 10.20 11.56
C ARG A 165 9.66 9.26 12.74
N LEU A 166 10.03 7.99 12.57
CA LEU A 166 9.98 7.04 13.67
C LEU A 166 11.17 7.25 14.62
N PRO A 167 10.99 7.06 15.94
CA PRO A 167 12.11 7.15 16.88
C PRO A 167 13.15 6.05 16.59
N GLN A 168 14.42 6.40 16.67
CA GLN A 168 15.53 5.44 16.59
C GLN A 168 15.45 4.52 17.82
N GLY A 169 15.56 3.20 17.62
CA GLY A 169 15.47 2.21 18.70
C GLY A 169 14.15 1.42 18.80
N LEU A 170 13.11 1.78 18.04
CA LEU A 170 11.92 0.93 17.83
C LEU A 170 12.09 -0.07 16.67
N GLU A 171 13.35 -0.40 16.37
CA GLU A 171 13.78 -1.27 15.28
C GLU A 171 13.51 -2.75 15.57
N ALA A 172 12.23 -3.10 15.73
CA ALA A 172 11.68 -4.40 16.10
C ALA A 172 11.79 -4.80 17.57
N ARG A 173 10.61 -5.07 18.10
CA ARG A 173 10.34 -6.39 18.66
C ARG A 173 9.62 -7.21 17.60
#